data_AF-A0A0L0W624-F1
#
_entry.id   AF-A0A0L0W624-F1
#
_cell.length_a   1.000
_cell.length_b   1.000
_cell.length_c   1.000
_cell.angle_alpha   90.00
_cell.angle_beta   90.00
_cell.angle_gamma   90.00
#
_symmetry.space_group_name_H-M   'P 1'
#
loop_
_entity.id
_entity.type
_entity.pdbx_description
1 polymer ?
#
loop_
_entity_poly.entity_id
_entity_poly.type
_entity_poly.pdbx_seq_one_letter_code
_entity_poly.pdbx_strand_id
1 'polypeptide(L)'
;MRRDPIKNPSFGGCGFCGRVPKKELDKKDGFFGGCTHKVIVTIDNFRYEVTMEDEYFTIEELEKRFGDKLDKCKFAGIVNLTPLHDEEYEYCKTTKKWYLVHQGNGYA
;
A
#
# COMPACT_ATOMS: atom_id res chain seq x y z
N MET A 1 -3.12 4.23 12.62
CA MET A 1 -2.11 5.03 11.90
C MET A 1 -1.22 5.76 12.88
N ARG A 2 0.04 5.97 12.50
CA ARG A 2 1.08 6.68 13.26
C ARG A 2 1.50 7.97 12.58
N ARG A 3 1.45 8.01 11.25
CA ARG A 3 1.83 9.17 10.43
C ARG A 3 0.61 9.90 9.91
N ASP A 4 0.77 11.20 9.66
CA ASP A 4 -0.23 12.01 8.99
C ASP A 4 -0.28 11.68 7.49
N PRO A 5 -1.47 11.65 6.87
CA PRO A 5 -1.59 11.45 5.44
C PRO A 5 -0.93 12.58 4.64
N ILE A 6 -0.33 12.24 3.50
CA ILE A 6 0.17 13.21 2.54
C ILE A 6 -1.02 14.00 1.97
N LYS A 7 -0.98 15.32 2.15
CA LYS A 7 -2.04 16.21 1.66
C LYS A 7 -1.96 16.47 0.16
N ASN A 8 -0.76 16.50 -0.41
CA ASN A 8 -0.51 16.82 -1.81
C ASN A 8 0.50 15.83 -2.40
N PRO A 9 0.05 14.64 -2.84
CA PRO A 9 0.94 13.66 -3.42
C PRO A 9 1.53 14.16 -4.72
N SER A 10 2.82 13.91 -4.93
CA SER A 10 3.49 14.19 -6.18
C SER A 10 3.27 13.06 -7.17
N PHE A 11 3.38 13.38 -8.46
CA PHE A 11 3.52 12.36 -9.48
C PHE A 11 4.84 11.57 -9.25
N GLY A 12 4.79 10.24 -9.36
CA GLY A 12 5.97 9.37 -9.35
C GLY A 12 5.83 8.32 -10.44
N GLY A 13 6.92 7.94 -11.12
CA GLY A 13 6.90 6.91 -12.17
C GLY A 13 7.05 7.41 -13.62
N CYS A 14 6.98 6.50 -14.59
CA CYS A 14 6.98 6.80 -16.04
C CYS A 14 5.55 6.99 -16.56
N GLY A 15 5.31 7.56 -17.75
CA GLY A 15 3.94 7.87 -18.24
C GLY A 15 2.93 6.70 -18.32
N PHE A 16 3.36 5.45 -18.11
CA PHE A 16 2.49 4.26 -18.07
C PHE A 16 2.05 3.86 -16.65
N CYS A 17 2.95 3.93 -15.67
CA CYS A 17 2.67 3.65 -14.24
C CYS A 17 2.48 4.92 -13.41
N GLY A 18 2.94 6.05 -13.94
CA GLY A 18 2.93 7.35 -13.34
C GLY A 18 1.53 7.90 -13.36
N ARG A 19 0.85 7.70 -12.24
CA ARG A 19 -0.31 8.47 -11.85
C ARG A 19 0.03 9.08 -10.51
N VAL A 20 -0.62 10.19 -10.19
CA VAL A 20 -0.55 10.72 -8.84
C VAL A 20 -1.15 9.65 -7.91
N PRO A 21 -0.41 9.17 -6.90
CA PRO A 21 -0.92 8.13 -6.01
C PRO A 21 -2.18 8.59 -5.30
N LYS A 22 -3.10 7.66 -5.09
CA LYS A 22 -4.33 7.98 -4.37
C LYS A 22 -4.00 8.30 -2.91
N LYS A 23 -4.61 9.35 -2.37
CA LYS A 23 -4.44 9.70 -0.94
C LYS A 23 -5.10 8.68 -0.02
N GLU A 24 -6.18 8.08 -0.49
CA GLU A 24 -6.99 7.10 0.21
C GLU A 24 -7.30 5.97 -0.77
N LEU A 25 -7.16 4.71 -0.32
CA LEU A 25 -7.47 3.55 -1.14
C LEU A 25 -8.88 3.05 -0.89
N ASP A 26 -9.60 2.82 -1.98
CA ASP A 26 -10.86 2.09 -2.01
C ASP A 26 -10.63 0.58 -2.07
N LYS A 27 -11.66 -0.21 -1.76
CA LYS A 27 -11.59 -1.68 -1.81
C LYS A 27 -11.14 -2.25 -3.15
N LYS A 28 -11.48 -1.57 -4.24
CA LYS A 28 -11.13 -1.96 -5.62
C LYS A 28 -9.75 -1.51 -6.04
N ASP A 29 -9.14 -0.59 -5.28
CA ASP A 29 -7.76 -0.22 -5.53
C ASP A 29 -6.86 -1.39 -5.14
N GLY A 30 -5.73 -1.44 -5.80
CA GLY A 30 -4.81 -2.55 -5.70
C GLY A 30 -3.48 -2.22 -6.35
N PHE A 31 -2.59 -3.17 -6.21
CA PHE A 31 -1.19 -3.05 -6.59
C PHE A 31 -0.91 -4.08 -7.68
N PHE A 32 -0.08 -3.69 -8.64
CA PHE A 32 0.32 -4.57 -9.72
C PHE A 32 1.40 -5.55 -9.21
N GLY A 33 1.23 -6.83 -9.49
CA GLY A 33 2.10 -7.94 -9.08
C GLY A 33 3.18 -8.31 -10.07
N GLY A 34 3.52 -7.42 -11.00
CA GLY A 34 4.55 -7.68 -12.00
C GLY A 34 5.89 -8.07 -11.36
N CYS A 35 6.75 -8.74 -12.12
CA CYS A 35 8.04 -9.30 -11.66
C CYS A 35 9.01 -8.29 -11.02
N THR A 36 8.74 -6.99 -11.12
CA THR A 36 9.51 -5.89 -10.53
C THR A 36 8.78 -5.15 -9.40
N HIS A 37 7.54 -5.51 -9.08
CA HIS A 37 6.78 -4.87 -8.01
C HIS A 37 6.80 -5.76 -6.77
N LYS A 38 6.95 -5.16 -5.59
CA LYS A 38 6.88 -5.88 -4.32
C LYS A 38 5.91 -5.20 -3.39
N VAL A 39 4.89 -5.93 -2.96
CA VAL A 39 3.95 -5.46 -1.95
C VAL A 39 4.25 -6.11 -0.62
N ILE A 40 4.45 -5.27 0.38
CA ILE A 40 4.84 -5.68 1.71
C ILE A 40 3.83 -5.13 2.69
N VAL A 41 3.16 -6.02 3.41
CA VAL A 41 2.22 -5.68 4.47
C VAL A 41 2.92 -5.83 5.80
N THR A 42 2.99 -4.76 6.58
CA THR A 42 3.49 -4.79 7.95
C THR A 42 2.31 -4.69 8.90
N ILE A 43 2.18 -5.62 9.84
CA ILE A 43 1.19 -5.56 10.92
C ILE A 43 1.94 -5.76 12.23
N ASP A 44 1.94 -4.71 13.06
CA ASP A 44 2.75 -4.60 14.27
C ASP A 44 4.24 -4.90 13.99
N ASN A 45 4.75 -6.04 14.48
CA ASN A 45 6.15 -6.45 14.31
C ASN A 45 6.33 -7.52 13.22
N PHE A 46 5.27 -7.86 12.49
CA PHE A 46 5.30 -8.89 11.45
C PHE A 46 5.31 -8.25 10.07
N ARG A 47 6.17 -8.77 9.19
CA ARG A 47 6.28 -8.36 7.79
C ARG A 47 5.86 -9.52 6.90
N TYR A 48 4.90 -9.26 6.02
CA TYR A 48 4.36 -10.22 5.08
C TYR A 48 4.64 -9.73 3.66
N GLU A 49 5.43 -10.48 2.90
CA GLU A 49 5.55 -10.27 1.47
C GLU A 49 4.32 -10.89 0.78
N VAL A 50 3.63 -10.09 -0.03
CA VAL A 50 2.45 -10.55 -0.76
C VAL A 50 2.93 -11.11 -2.10
N THR A 51 3.04 -12.43 -2.18
CA THR A 51 3.15 -13.13 -3.45
C THR A 51 1.79 -13.04 -4.15
N MET A 52 1.77 -12.46 -5.34
CA MET A 52 0.57 -12.40 -6.18
C MET A 52 0.64 -13.54 -7.19
N GLU A 53 -0.40 -14.38 -7.25
CA GLU A 53 -0.55 -15.40 -8.29
C GLU A 53 -1.04 -14.75 -9.60
N ASP A 54 -1.85 -13.69 -9.48
CA ASP A 54 -2.33 -12.85 -10.56
C ASP A 54 -1.56 -11.53 -10.65
N GLU A 55 -1.68 -10.82 -11.78
CA GLU A 55 -1.00 -9.53 -12.00
C GLU A 55 -1.50 -8.39 -11.09
N TYR A 56 -2.53 -8.60 -10.25
CA TYR A 56 -3.14 -7.54 -9.45
C TYR A 56 -3.64 -8.05 -8.10
N PHE A 57 -3.42 -7.27 -7.05
CA PHE A 57 -3.88 -7.58 -5.69
C PHE A 57 -4.57 -6.38 -5.05
N THR A 58 -5.83 -6.57 -4.65
CA THR A 58 -6.71 -5.50 -4.18
C THR A 58 -6.69 -5.31 -2.67
N ILE A 59 -7.14 -4.14 -2.23
CA ILE A 59 -7.37 -3.84 -0.81
C ILE A 59 -8.44 -4.76 -0.22
N GLU A 60 -9.49 -5.09 -0.97
CA GLU A 60 -10.50 -6.05 -0.52
C GLU A 60 -9.91 -7.42 -0.18
N GLU A 61 -9.02 -7.94 -1.04
CA GLU A 61 -8.35 -9.22 -0.82
C GLU A 61 -7.38 -9.15 0.36
N LEU A 62 -6.66 -8.04 0.52
CA LEU A 62 -5.80 -7.78 1.68
C LEU A 62 -6.61 -7.80 2.97
N GLU A 63 -7.71 -7.06 3.02
CA GLU A 63 -8.57 -6.97 4.20
C GLU A 63 -9.24 -8.31 4.51
N LYS A 64 -9.62 -9.09 3.50
CA LYS A 64 -10.11 -10.46 3.71
C LYS A 64 -9.02 -11.38 4.29
N ARG A 65 -7.77 -11.25 3.82
CA ARG A 65 -6.64 -12.08 4.27
C ARG A 65 -6.16 -11.73 5.68
N PHE A 66 -6.24 -10.46 6.07
CA PHE A 66 -5.65 -9.96 7.31
C PHE A 66 -6.65 -9.30 8.28
N GLY A 67 -7.96 -9.32 8.00
CA GLY A 67 -8.99 -8.59 8.74
C GLY A 67 -8.91 -8.73 10.25
N ASP A 68 -8.87 -9.97 10.76
CA ASP A 68 -8.74 -10.23 12.21
C ASP A 68 -7.48 -9.62 12.84
N LYS A 69 -6.40 -9.53 12.07
CA LYS A 69 -5.15 -8.91 12.52
C LYS A 69 -5.24 -7.38 12.45
N LEU A 70 -5.85 -6.83 11.40
CA LEU A 70 -6.06 -5.39 11.24
C LEU A 70 -6.92 -4.81 12.38
N ASP A 71 -7.96 -5.54 12.80
CA ASP A 71 -8.83 -5.12 13.90
C ASP A 71 -8.09 -5.05 15.24
N LYS A 72 -7.14 -5.97 15.47
CA LYS A 72 -6.41 -6.11 16.75
C LYS A 72 -5.08 -5.37 16.78
N CYS A 73 -4.54 -4.99 15.63
CA CYS A 73 -3.20 -4.41 15.55
C CYS A 73 -3.12 -3.03 16.23
N LYS A 74 -1.92 -2.67 16.66
CA LYS A 74 -1.57 -1.29 17.00
C LYS A 74 -1.24 -0.51 15.72
N PHE A 75 -0.61 -1.20 14.77
CA PHE A 75 -0.16 -0.62 13.52
C PHE A 75 -0.35 -1.59 12.36
N ALA A 76 -0.78 -1.04 11.21
CA ALA A 76 -0.67 -1.73 9.93
C ALA A 76 -0.27 -0.75 8.82
N GLY A 77 0.59 -1.21 7.92
CA GLY A 77 1.07 -0.45 6.77
C GLY A 77 1.26 -1.34 5.55
N ILE A 78 1.12 -0.75 4.37
CA ILE A 78 1.44 -1.37 3.08
C ILE A 78 2.57 -0.56 2.48
N VAL A 79 3.59 -1.24 1.97
CA VAL A 79 4.63 -0.65 1.14
C VAL A 79 4.51 -1.30 -0.23
N ASN A 80 4.25 -0.49 -1.25
CA ASN A 80 4.34 -0.87 -2.65
C ASN A 80 5.68 -0.37 -3.19
N LEU A 81 6.62 -1.29 -3.37
CA LEU A 81 7.94 -1.00 -3.90
C LEU A 81 7.95 -1.22 -5.40
N THR A 82 8.41 -0.21 -6.14
CA THR A 82 8.52 -0.29 -7.60
C THR A 82 9.87 0.27 -8.06
N PRO A 83 10.32 -0.03 -9.29
CA PRO A 83 11.56 0.56 -9.80
C PRO A 83 11.55 2.09 -9.84
N LEU A 84 10.40 2.72 -10.08
CA LEU A 84 10.32 4.15 -10.44
C LEU A 84 9.58 5.05 -9.44
N HIS A 85 8.99 4.44 -8.41
CA HIS A 85 8.35 5.12 -7.29
C HIS A 85 8.07 4.11 -6.18
N ASP A 86 8.00 4.58 -4.95
CA ASP A 86 7.50 3.77 -3.83
C ASP A 86 6.33 4.48 -3.18
N GLU A 87 5.39 3.71 -2.67
CA GLU A 87 4.24 4.24 -1.95
C GLU A 87 4.10 3.51 -0.63
N GLU A 88 3.93 4.26 0.47
CA GLU A 88 3.52 3.66 1.73
C GLU A 88 2.15 4.17 2.16
N TYR A 89 1.32 3.21 2.53
CA TYR A 89 -0.01 3.45 3.07
C TYR A 89 -0.08 2.97 4.51
N GLU A 90 -0.87 3.65 5.34
CA GLU A 90 -1.16 3.24 6.71
C GLU A 90 -2.65 3.03 6.94
N TYR A 91 -2.98 2.00 7.71
CA TYR A 91 -4.34 1.73 8.11
C TYR A 91 -4.77 2.64 9.26
N CYS A 92 -5.90 3.33 9.06
CA CYS A 92 -6.60 4.05 10.10
C CYS A 92 -7.73 3.19 10.65
N LYS A 93 -7.60 2.72 11.90
CA LYS A 93 -8.65 1.90 12.55
C LYS A 93 -9.96 2.64 12.76
N THR A 94 -9.93 3.97 12.91
CA THR A 94 -11.13 4.79 13.14
C THR A 94 -11.97 4.88 11.87
N THR A 95 -11.35 5.09 10.71
CA THR A 95 -12.07 5.22 9.43
C THR A 95 -12.12 3.92 8.63
N LYS A 96 -11.38 2.89 9.06
CA LYS A 96 -11.18 1.60 8.38
C LYS A 96 -10.69 1.76 6.94
N LYS A 97 -9.74 2.67 6.74
CA LYS A 97 -9.22 3.04 5.42
C LYS A 97 -7.70 3.13 5.42
N TRP A 98 -7.12 3.01 4.24
CA TRP A 98 -5.68 3.10 4.00
C TRP A 98 -5.33 4.48 3.45
N TYR A 99 -4.37 5.16 4.07
CA TYR A 99 -3.95 6.51 3.70
C TYR A 99 -2.51 6.54 3.27
N LEU A 100 -2.21 7.23 2.18
CA LEU A 100 -0.85 7.47 1.72
C LEU A 100 -0.11 8.35 2.73
N VAL A 101 1.02 7.88 3.23
CA VAL A 101 1.85 8.56 4.25
C VAL A 101 3.29 8.78 3.82
N HIS A 102 3.74 8.10 2.77
CA HIS A 102 5.08 8.28 2.22
C HIS A 102 5.10 8.02 0.71
N GLN A 103 5.96 8.76 0.01
CA GLN A 103 6.30 8.55 -1.39
C GLN A 103 7.82 8.57 -1.54
N GLY A 104 8.35 7.56 -2.23
CA GLY A 104 9.78 7.41 -2.53
C GLY A 104 10.06 7.39 -4.02
N ASN A 105 11.34 7.43 -4.39
CA ASN A 105 11.78 7.45 -5.79
C ASN A 105 11.80 6.06 -6.45
N GLY A 106 11.42 5.00 -5.75
CA GLY A 106 11.66 3.64 -6.21
C GLY A 106 13.09 3.20 -5.92
N TYR A 107 13.42 1.99 -6.37
CA TYR A 107 14.71 1.37 -6.09
C TYR A 107 15.68 1.29 -7.29
N ALA A 108 15.32 1.83 -8.46
CA ALA A 108 16.15 1.82 -9.68
C ALA A 108 16.96 3.11 -9.89
#